data_AF-V6KX92-F1
#
_entry.id   AF-V6KX92-F1
#
_cell.length_a   1.000
_cell.length_b   1.000
_cell.length_c   1.000
_cell.angle_alpha   90.00
_cell.angle_beta   90.00
_cell.angle_gamma   90.00
#
_symmetry.space_group_name_H-M   'P 1'
#
loop_
_entity.id
_entity.type
_entity.pdbx_description
1 polymer ?
#
loop_
_entity_poly.entity_id
_entity_poly.type
_entity_poly.pdbx_seq_one_letter_code
_entity_poly.pdbx_strand_id
1 'polypeptide(L)'
;MAACRVRRPPVFSERTDWRADAYCLSPGSKSLLTLLGATHSLGGVATYDGKETTDEYPERVAALRALIWAYLLSALYPGDIAWPGAVAALQAMSIPTGTAESK
;
A
#
# COMPACT_ATOMS: atom_id res chain seq x y z
N MET A 1 -3.40 -21.30 1.25
CA MET A 1 -4.88 -21.34 1.30
C MET A 1 -5.31 -20.80 2.66
N ALA A 2 -5.69 -19.53 2.74
CA ALA A 2 -6.37 -18.92 3.89
C ALA A 2 -7.03 -17.62 3.40
N ALA A 3 -8.34 -17.66 3.15
CA ALA A 3 -9.10 -16.51 2.71
C ALA A 3 -9.60 -15.72 3.92
N CYS A 4 -9.11 -14.50 4.11
CA CYS A 4 -9.62 -13.55 5.10
C CYS A 4 -11.00 -13.04 4.63
N ARG A 5 -12.06 -13.54 5.25
CA ARG A 5 -13.45 -13.28 4.86
C ARG A 5 -13.95 -12.01 5.55
N VAL A 6 -14.06 -10.90 4.82
CA VAL A 6 -14.77 -9.69 5.27
C VAL A 6 -16.10 -9.61 4.51
N ARG A 7 -17.24 -9.71 5.23
CA ARG A 7 -18.59 -9.54 4.67
C ARG A 7 -18.85 -8.04 4.41
N ARG A 8 -18.64 -7.57 3.18
CA ARG A 8 -19.31 -6.39 2.61
C ARG A 8 -19.93 -6.79 1.27
N PRO A 9 -21.14 -6.29 0.92
CA PRO A 9 -21.70 -6.52 -0.42
C PRO A 9 -20.77 -5.91 -1.50
N PRO A 10 -20.56 -6.58 -2.64
CA PRO A 10 -19.57 -6.16 -3.61
C PRO A 10 -20.07 -4.95 -4.40
N VAL A 11 -19.41 -3.81 -4.25
CA VAL A 11 -19.69 -2.61 -5.07
C VAL A 11 -18.89 -2.61 -6.38
N PHE A 12 -17.95 -3.56 -6.55
CA PHE A 12 -17.02 -3.59 -7.70
C PHE A 12 -16.54 -5.00 -8.10
N SER A 13 -16.35 -5.93 -7.15
CA SER A 13 -15.89 -7.31 -7.42
C SER A 13 -16.42 -8.28 -6.37
N GLU A 14 -16.77 -9.50 -6.78
CA GLU A 14 -17.22 -10.58 -5.89
C GLU A 14 -16.11 -11.11 -4.98
N ARG A 15 -14.85 -10.92 -5.37
CA ARG A 15 -13.67 -11.24 -4.57
C ARG A 15 -13.29 -10.04 -3.71
N THR A 16 -12.95 -10.25 -2.45
CA THR A 16 -12.50 -9.17 -1.54
C THR A 16 -11.03 -8.79 -1.75
N ASP A 17 -10.23 -9.73 -2.23
CA ASP A 17 -8.77 -9.67 -2.40
C ASP A 17 -8.35 -9.21 -3.80
N TRP A 18 -9.29 -8.90 -4.69
CA TRP A 18 -9.04 -8.56 -6.10
C TRP A 18 -8.02 -7.42 -6.29
N ARG A 19 -7.87 -6.52 -5.29
CA ARG A 19 -6.90 -5.42 -5.31
C ARG A 19 -5.45 -5.88 -5.35
N ALA A 20 -5.16 -7.10 -4.88
CA ALA A 20 -3.84 -7.70 -4.94
C ALA A 20 -3.57 -8.47 -6.25
N ASP A 21 -4.56 -8.61 -7.14
CA ASP A 21 -4.42 -9.42 -8.36
C ASP A 21 -3.32 -8.88 -9.29
N ALA A 22 -3.14 -7.56 -9.36
CA ALA A 22 -2.02 -6.97 -10.11
C ALA A 22 -0.66 -7.51 -9.61
N TYR A 23 -0.48 -7.63 -8.29
CA TYR A 23 0.73 -8.21 -7.71
C TYR A 23 0.81 -9.74 -7.89
N CYS A 24 -0.31 -10.45 -7.92
CA CYS A 24 -0.31 -11.90 -8.07
C CYS A 24 -0.12 -12.36 -9.53
N LEU A 25 -0.65 -11.61 -10.49
CA LEU A 25 -0.77 -12.03 -11.89
C LEU A 25 0.22 -11.33 -12.83
N SER A 26 0.77 -10.17 -12.46
CA SER A 26 1.71 -9.45 -13.32
C SER A 26 3.02 -10.23 -13.49
N PRO A 27 3.55 -10.38 -14.72
CA PRO A 27 4.90 -10.88 -14.94
C PRO A 27 5.93 -9.80 -14.58
N GLY A 28 7.04 -10.19 -13.95
CA GLY A 28 8.15 -9.29 -13.62
C GLY A 28 8.29 -8.93 -12.14
N SER A 29 9.38 -8.23 -11.84
CA SER A 29 9.75 -7.81 -10.48
C SER A 29 8.81 -6.74 -9.95
N LYS A 30 8.28 -6.95 -8.76
CA LYS A 30 7.24 -6.10 -8.18
C LYS A 30 7.21 -6.21 -6.67
N SER A 31 6.71 -5.15 -6.04
CA SER A 31 6.49 -5.11 -4.60
C SER A 31 5.04 -4.77 -4.28
N LEU A 32 4.50 -5.38 -3.22
CA LEU A 32 3.18 -5.10 -2.67
C LEU A 32 3.36 -4.42 -1.32
N LEU A 33 2.85 -3.19 -1.20
CA LEU A 33 2.73 -2.46 0.07
C LEU A 33 1.27 -2.50 0.53
N THR A 34 1.02 -3.00 1.74
CA THR A 34 -0.31 -3.01 2.37
C THR A 34 -0.29 -2.12 3.60
N LEU A 35 -1.09 -1.04 3.62
CA LEU A 35 -1.24 -0.19 4.80
C LEU A 35 -2.38 -0.72 5.71
N LEU A 36 -2.08 -0.91 6.98
CA LEU A 36 -3.04 -1.46 7.96
C LEU A 36 -3.95 -0.36 8.51
N GLY A 37 -5.25 -0.62 8.55
CA GLY A 37 -6.26 0.31 9.07
C GLY A 37 -6.54 1.52 8.17
N ALA A 38 -5.92 1.59 6.98
CA ALA A 38 -6.24 2.60 5.98
C ALA A 38 -7.61 2.34 5.35
N THR A 39 -8.37 3.39 5.10
CA THR A 39 -9.60 3.33 4.31
C THR A 39 -9.32 3.59 2.83
N HIS A 40 -10.29 3.26 1.97
CA HIS A 40 -10.23 3.57 0.56
C HIS A 40 -11.28 4.63 0.24
N SER A 41 -10.89 5.64 -0.52
CA SER A 41 -11.84 6.45 -1.27
C SER A 41 -12.33 5.66 -2.50
N LEU A 42 -13.48 6.05 -3.06
CA LEU A 42 -14.02 5.48 -4.31
C LEU A 42 -13.21 5.87 -5.55
N GLY A 43 -12.12 6.63 -5.38
CA GLY A 43 -11.26 7.14 -6.45
C GLY A 43 -11.69 8.52 -6.93
N GLY A 44 -10.99 9.05 -7.94
CA GLY A 44 -11.19 10.40 -8.46
C GLY A 44 -10.06 11.36 -8.10
N VAL A 45 -10.07 12.54 -8.72
CA VAL A 45 -9.23 13.67 -8.33
C VAL A 45 -9.98 14.41 -7.24
N ALA A 46 -9.43 14.44 -6.03
CA ALA A 46 -10.03 15.19 -4.93
C ALA A 46 -10.13 16.67 -5.30
N THR A 47 -11.28 17.27 -5.04
CA THR A 47 -11.44 18.72 -5.21
C THR A 47 -10.57 19.47 -4.20
N TYR A 48 -10.11 20.66 -4.55
CA TYR A 48 -9.42 21.55 -3.61
C TYR A 48 -10.30 21.78 -2.37
N ASP A 49 -9.76 21.52 -1.17
CA ASP A 49 -10.48 21.51 0.13
C ASP A 49 -11.68 20.54 0.24
N GLY A 50 -11.76 19.54 -0.65
CA GLY A 50 -12.75 18.48 -0.57
C GLY A 50 -12.54 17.58 0.65
N LYS A 51 -13.51 17.53 1.57
CA LYS A 51 -13.54 16.58 2.71
C LYS A 51 -14.01 15.18 2.28
N GLU A 52 -13.41 14.67 1.21
CA GLU A 52 -13.77 13.37 0.62
C GLU A 52 -13.25 12.19 1.44
N THR A 53 -12.28 12.43 2.34
CA THR A 53 -11.78 11.44 3.29
C THR A 53 -12.34 11.67 4.69
N THR A 54 -12.75 10.58 5.35
CA THR A 54 -13.11 10.56 6.78
C THR A 54 -12.02 9.91 7.64
N ASP A 55 -10.91 9.52 7.03
CA ASP A 55 -9.74 8.87 7.65
C ASP A 55 -8.55 9.83 7.56
N GLU A 56 -8.55 10.83 8.44
CA GLU A 56 -7.42 11.75 8.60
C GLU A 56 -6.35 11.11 9.49
N TYR A 57 -5.27 10.64 8.86
CA TYR A 57 -4.15 10.03 9.57
C TYR A 57 -2.80 10.52 8.99
N PRO A 58 -2.29 11.69 9.43
CA PRO A 58 -1.11 12.34 8.84
C PRO A 58 0.17 11.49 8.88
N GLU A 59 0.39 10.73 9.95
CA GLU A 59 1.58 9.89 10.10
C GLU A 59 1.65 8.78 9.04
N ARG A 60 0.50 8.21 8.67
CA ARG A 60 0.37 7.19 7.62
C ARG A 60 0.63 7.80 6.24
N VAL A 61 0.18 9.03 6.01
CA VAL A 61 0.50 9.76 4.78
C VAL A 61 2.01 10.03 4.69
N ALA A 62 2.64 10.43 5.79
CA ALA A 62 4.09 10.64 5.83
C ALA A 62 4.85 9.34 5.58
N ALA A 63 4.44 8.23 6.21
CA ALA A 63 5.02 6.90 6.00
C ALA A 63 4.85 6.42 4.55
N LEU A 64 3.64 6.55 3.98
CA LEU A 64 3.35 6.20 2.59
C LEU A 64 4.25 7.00 1.63
N ARG A 65 4.37 8.32 1.83
CA ARG A 65 5.23 9.18 1.02
C ARG A 65 6.69 8.72 1.08
N ALA A 66 7.20 8.43 2.27
CA ALA A 66 8.58 7.96 2.44
C ALA A 66 8.83 6.61 1.76
N LEU A 67 7.89 5.66 1.89
CA LEU A 67 7.97 4.33 1.27
C LEU A 67 7.93 4.41 -0.26
N ILE A 68 7.03 5.23 -0.83
CA ILE A 68 6.95 5.46 -2.28
C ILE A 68 8.27 6.07 -2.78
N TRP A 69 8.79 7.07 -2.06
CA TRP A 69 10.05 7.70 -2.44
C TRP A 69 11.22 6.72 -2.44
N ALA A 70 11.34 5.91 -1.39
CA ALA A 70 12.36 4.86 -1.28
C ALA A 70 12.25 3.83 -2.40
N TYR A 71 11.03 3.38 -2.72
CA TYR A 71 10.77 2.46 -3.83
C TYR A 71 11.23 3.04 -5.17
N LEU A 72 10.83 4.28 -5.48
CA LEU A 72 11.18 4.93 -6.75
C LEU A 72 12.69 5.15 -6.86
N LEU A 73 13.35 5.55 -5.78
CA LEU A 73 14.80 5.75 -5.79
C LEU A 73 15.53 4.44 -6.12
N SER A 74 15.20 3.34 -5.45
CA SER A 74 15.86 2.05 -5.73
C SER A 74 15.46 1.44 -7.08
N ALA A 75 14.23 1.70 -7.56
CA ALA A 75 13.78 1.21 -8.86
C ALA A 75 14.42 1.96 -10.04
N LEU A 76 14.67 3.26 -9.89
CA LEU A 76 15.23 4.11 -10.96
C LEU A 76 16.76 4.14 -10.94
N TYR A 77 17.40 3.89 -9.79
CA TYR A 77 18.84 3.94 -9.63
C TYR A 77 19.39 2.58 -9.14
N PRO A 78 19.86 1.71 -10.05
CA PRO A 78 20.41 0.40 -9.68
C PRO A 78 21.54 0.52 -8.66
N GLY A 79 21.45 -0.26 -7.57
CA GLY A 79 22.41 -0.27 -6.47
C GLY A 79 22.04 0.62 -5.29
N ASP A 80 21.01 1.47 -5.42
CA ASP A 80 20.44 2.17 -4.29
C ASP A 80 19.70 1.18 -3.35
N ILE A 81 19.84 1.42 -2.04
CA ILE A 81 19.35 0.53 -0.98
C ILE A 81 18.20 1.15 -0.17
N ALA A 82 17.63 2.27 -0.64
CA ALA A 82 16.59 2.98 0.08
C ALA A 82 15.34 2.12 0.29
N TRP A 83 14.90 1.35 -0.71
CA TRP A 83 13.74 0.48 -0.60
C TRP A 83 13.95 -0.66 0.41
N PRO A 84 15.00 -1.50 0.33
CA PRO A 84 15.29 -2.49 1.36
C PRO A 84 15.40 -1.88 2.77
N GLY A 85 16.05 -0.71 2.89
CA GLY A 85 16.17 -0.01 4.18
C GLY A 85 14.83 0.46 4.73
N ALA A 86 13.95 0.99 3.87
CA ALA A 86 12.62 1.44 4.28
C ALA A 86 11.71 0.27 4.67
N VAL A 87 11.79 -0.87 3.96
CA VAL A 87 11.06 -2.09 4.33
C VAL A 87 11.54 -2.64 5.67
N ALA A 88 12.86 -2.68 5.90
CA ALA A 88 13.41 -3.10 7.18
C ALA A 88 12.97 -2.17 8.33
N ALA A 89 12.97 -0.86 8.11
CA ALA A 89 12.49 0.11 9.08
C ALA A 89 10.99 -0.09 9.40
N LEU A 90 10.15 -0.32 8.37
CA LEU A 90 8.73 -0.61 8.53
C LEU A 90 8.50 -1.88 9.37
N GLN A 91 9.27 -2.93 9.13
CA GLN A 91 9.19 -4.20 9.85
C GLN A 91 9.69 -4.12 11.30
N ALA A 92 10.62 -3.20 11.58
CA ALA A 92 11.18 -2.98 12.91
C ALA A 92 10.27 -2.13 13.83
N MET A 93 9.18 -1.55 13.31
CA MET A 93 8.23 -0.77 14.11
C MET A 93 7.49 -1.66 15.10
N SER A 94 7.34 -1.20 16.35
CA SER A 94 6.56 -1.91 17.38
C SER A 94 5.09 -2.07 17.01
N ILE A 95 4.54 -1.08 16.30
CA ILE A 95 3.20 -1.10 15.71
C ILE A 95 3.38 -0.71 14.23
N PRO A 96 3.56 -1.69 13.33
CA PRO A 96 3.79 -1.39 11.92
C PRO A 96 2.55 -0.79 11.27
N THR A 97 2.73 0.31 10.55
CA THR A 97 1.66 0.97 9.79
C THR A 97 1.28 0.18 8.52
N GLY A 98 2.09 -0.80 8.14
CA GLY A 98 1.90 -1.61 6.93
C GLY A 98 2.84 -2.81 6.83
N THR A 99 2.66 -3.61 5.79
CA THR A 99 3.54 -4.72 5.40
C THR A 99 4.00 -4.54 3.96
N ALA A 100 5.21 -5.01 3.65
CA ALA A 100 5.77 -5.00 2.31
C ALA A 100 6.29 -6.38 1.93
N GLU A 101 6.00 -6.80 0.69
CA GLU A 101 6.44 -8.07 0.10
C GLU A 101 6.97 -7.81 -1.32
N SER A 102 7.93 -8.60 -1.78
CA SER A 102 8.50 -8.48 -3.13
C SER A 102 8.57 -9.85 -3.82
N LYS A 103 8.40 -9.86 -5.14
CA LYS A 103 8.50 -11.02 -6.04
C LYS A 103 9.31 -10.67 -7.28
#